data_AF-A0A5K0Z1W8-F1
#
_entry.id   AF-A0A5K0Z1W8-F1
#
_cell.length_a   1.000
_cell.length_b   1.000
_cell.length_c   1.000
_cell.angle_alpha   90.00
_cell.angle_beta   90.00
_cell.angle_gamma   90.00
#
_symmetry.space_group_name_H-M   'P 1'
#
loop_
_entity.id
_entity.type
_entity.pdbx_description
1 polymer ?
#
loop_
_entity_poly.entity_id
_entity_poly.type
_entity_poly.pdbx_seq_one_letter_code
_entity_poly.pdbx_strand_id
1 'polypeptide(L)' 'ICWDQWFPEAARAMVLQGAEILFYPTAIGSEPQDDDLDSCNHWKRVMQGHAGANL' A
#
# COMPACT_ATOMS: atom_id res chain seq x y z
N ILE A 1 -0.52 8.64 -1.37
CA ILE A 1 -1.83 8.57 -2.05
C ILE A 1 -1.80 7.42 -3.05
N CYS A 2 -2.81 6.55 -3.06
CA CYS A 2 -2.94 5.40 -3.96
C CYS A 2 -1.60 4.64 -4.11
N TRP A 3 -0.92 4.79 -5.25
CA TRP A 3 0.30 4.05 -5.60
C TRP A 3 1.44 4.10 -4.56
N ASP A 4 1.54 5.15 -3.74
CA ASP A 4 2.51 5.21 -2.63
C ASP A 4 2.41 4.02 -1.66
N GLN A 5 1.24 3.39 -1.57
CA GLN A 5 1.00 2.24 -0.70
C GLN A 5 1.76 0.96 -1.11
N TRP A 6 2.40 0.95 -2.27
CA TRP A 6 3.30 -0.14 -2.69
C TRP A 6 4.72 0.00 -2.16
N PHE A 7 5.10 1.17 -1.62
CA PHE A 7 6.48 1.50 -1.25
C PHE A 7 6.67 1.50 0.27
N PRO A 8 7.44 0.54 0.84
CA PRO A 8 7.78 0.52 2.26
C PRO A 8 8.48 1.80 2.73
N GLU A 9 9.22 2.47 1.86
CA GLU A 9 9.97 3.70 2.13
C GLU A 9 9.02 4.84 2.51
N ALA A 10 7.89 4.97 1.81
CA ALA A 10 6.88 5.99 2.11
C ALA A 10 6.23 5.75 3.48
N ALA A 11 5.87 4.49 3.77
CA ALA A 11 5.34 4.10 5.08
C ALA A 11 6.35 4.38 6.21
N ARG A 12 7.60 3.93 6.04
CA ARG A 12 8.68 4.14 7.01
C ARG A 12 8.96 5.62 7.24
N ALA A 13 9.01 6.43 6.17
CA ALA A 13 9.29 7.85 6.28
C ALA A 13 8.22 8.60 7.09
N MET A 14 6.94 8.27 6.92
CA MET A 14 5.85 8.86 7.70
C MET A 14 5.92 8.45 9.17
N VAL A 15 6.19 7.17 9.45
CA VAL A 15 6.33 6.67 10.83
C VAL A 15 7.54 7.28 11.53
N LEU A 16 8.68 7.42 10.86
CA LEU A 16 9.86 8.11 11.42
C LEU A 16 9.59 9.58 11.76
N GLN A 17 8.59 10.20 11.13
CA GLN A 17 8.13 11.56 11.43
C GLN A 17 7.03 11.59 12.52
N GLY A 18 6.72 10.45 13.14
CA GLY A 18 5.78 10.34 14.24
C GLY A 18 4.33 9.99 13.85
N ALA A 19 4.09 9.51 12.63
CA ALA A 19 2.74 9.08 12.25
C ALA A 19 2.33 7.81 13.03
N GLU A 20 1.20 7.88 13.74
CA GLU A 20 0.63 6.75 14.50
C GLU A 20 -0.31 5.87 13.66
N ILE A 21 -0.90 6.44 12.60
CA ILE A 21 -1.81 5.75 11.68
C ILE A 21 -1.50 6.21 10.25
N LEU A 22 -1.48 5.27 9.30
CA LEU A 22 -1.28 5.54 7.88
C LEU A 22 -2.59 5.44 7.10
N PHE A 23 -2.87 6.44 6.26
CA PHE A 23 -4.06 6.48 5.39
C PHE A 23 -3.65 6.54 3.92
N TYR A 24 -4.20 5.64 3.11
CA TYR A 24 -3.99 5.59 1.67
C TYR A 24 -5.35 5.57 0.95
N PRO A 25 -5.96 6.73 0.64
CA PRO A 25 -7.10 6.76 -0.28
C PRO A 25 -6.64 6.24 -1.65
N THR A 26 -7.40 5.31 -2.21
CA THR A 26 -6.99 4.48 -3.35
C THR A 26 -8.12 4.34 -4.37
N ALA A 27 -7.76 4.41 -5.65
CA ALA A 27 -8.56 3.91 -6.76
C ALA A 27 -7.71 2.87 -7.49
N ILE A 28 -8.04 1.60 -7.34
CA ILE A 28 -7.34 0.45 -7.94
C ILE A 28 -8.39 -0.59 -8.34
N GLY A 29 -8.18 -1.27 -9.46
CA GLY A 29 -9.14 -2.22 -10.05
C GLY A 29 -8.48 -3.14 -11.08
N SER A 30 -9.26 -3.62 -12.04
CA SER A 30 -8.81 -4.45 -13.16
C SER A 30 -7.96 -3.65 -14.16
N GLU A 31 -7.08 -4.34 -14.90
CA GLU A 31 -6.29 -3.76 -15.97
C GLU A 31 -6.92 -4.05 -17.35
N PRO A 32 -7.18 -3.04 -18.20
CA PRO A 32 -7.91 -3.25 -19.46
C PRO A 32 -7.12 -4.04 -20.52
N GLN A 33 -5.81 -4.21 -20.32
CA GLN A 33 -4.94 -5.00 -21.20
C GLN A 33 -4.81 -6.47 -20.79
N ASP A 34 -5.26 -6.85 -19.59
CA ASP A 34 -5.12 -8.21 -19.05
C ASP A 34 -6.22 -8.50 -18.01
N ASP A 35 -7.29 -9.16 -18.45
CA ASP A 35 -8.44 -9.49 -17.60
C ASP A 35 -8.11 -10.52 -16.51
N ASP A 36 -7.03 -11.28 -16.65
CA ASP A 36 -6.61 -12.28 -15.68
C ASP A 36 -5.80 -11.68 -14.52
N LEU A 37 -5.39 -10.41 -14.62
CA LEU A 37 -4.58 -9.75 -13.60
C LEU A 37 -5.43 -9.27 -12.41
N ASP A 38 -5.49 -10.08 -11.35
CA ASP A 38 -6.02 -9.68 -10.04
C ASP A 38 -4.91 -9.28 -9.06
N SER A 39 -4.74 -7.96 -8.87
CA SER A 39 -3.74 -7.38 -7.96
C SER A 39 -4.20 -7.30 -6.50
N CYS A 40 -5.46 -7.59 -6.17
CA CYS A 40 -6.09 -7.30 -4.88
C CYS A 40 -5.36 -7.94 -3.69
N ASN A 41 -5.02 -9.22 -3.80
CA ASN A 41 -4.35 -9.94 -2.72
C ASN A 41 -2.87 -9.54 -2.57
N HIS A 42 -2.22 -9.11 -3.64
CA HIS A 42 -0.86 -8.60 -3.59
C HIS A 42 -0.86 -7.22 -2.90
N TRP A 43 -1.75 -6.33 -3.33
CA TRP A 43 -1.97 -5.00 -2.78
C TRP A 43 -2.22 -5.01 -1.27
N LYS A 44 -3.11 -5.89 -0.78
CA LYS A 44 -3.37 -6.04 0.67
C LYS A 44 -2.14 -6.50 1.44
N ARG A 45 -1.41 -7.49 0.93
CA ARG A 45 -0.24 -8.08 1.62
C ARG A 45 0.90 -7.07 1.78
N VAL A 46 1.13 -6.22 0.78
CA VAL A 46 2.15 -5.16 0.87
C VAL A 46 1.82 -4.18 2.00
N MET A 47 0.57 -3.70 2.08
CA MET A 47 0.17 -2.79 3.16
C MET A 47 0.12 -3.44 4.55
N GLN A 48 -0.25 -4.73 4.63
CA GLN A 48 -0.12 -5.49 5.88
C GLN A 48 1.34 -5.53 6.35
N GLY A 49 2.29 -5.66 5.41
CA GLY A 49 3.72 -5.53 5.67
C GLY A 49 4.10 -4.17 6.25
N HIS A 50 3.57 -3.07 5.68
CA HIS A 50 3.80 -1.72 6.22
C HIS A 50 3.32 -1.60 7.66
N ALA A 51 2.12 -2.08 7.97
CA ALA A 51 1.58 -2.06 9.33
C ALA A 51 2.43 -2.90 10.29
N GLY A 52 2.81 -4.12 9.90
CA GLY A 52 3.58 -5.02 10.75
C GLY A 52 5.03 -4.59 10.97
N ALA A 53 5.68 -4.00 9.97
CA ALA A 53 7.09 -3.62 10.02
C ALA A 53 7.36 -2.30 10.76
N ASN A 54 6.31 -1.54 11.10
CA ASN A 54 6.41 -0.23 11.73
C ASN A 54 5.71 -0.16 13.11
N LEU A 55 5.52 -1.31 13.75
CA LEU A 55 5.13 -1.45 15.17
C LEU A 55 6.28 -1.07 16.12
#